data_AF-A0A838ELX6-F1
#
_entry.id   AF-A0A838ELX6-F1
#
_cell.length_a   1.000
_cell.length_b   1.000
_cell.length_c   1.000
_cell.angle_alpha   90.00
_cell.angle_beta   90.00
_cell.angle_gamma   90.00
#
_symmetry.space_group_name_H-M   'P 1'
#
loop_
_entity.id
_entity.type
_entity.pdbx_description
1 polymer ?
#
loop_
_entity_poly.entity_id
_entity_poly.type
_entity_poly.pdbx_seq_one_letter_code
_entity_poly.pdbx_strand_id
1 'polypeptide(L)'
;MSLAHALPHDLPNWSTVYLYFREWKQAGVWEQVNAALRREVRVSVGREPKPSAAIVDSQSIKTSSVRGDARGYDGGKKIQGRKRHLLVDTLGLLLKVKVLAADIADREGAMVLLLSLVGKLPRLLLIWADSGYAGTPFKQWVKDHLAIRLEIVKHAWTGLRGVWAPQGTTID
;
A
#
# COMPACT_ATOMS: atom_id res chain seq x y z
N MET A 1 13.31 17.96 18.84
CA MET A 1 11.91 18.33 19.11
C MET A 1 11.23 17.19 19.86
N SER A 2 10.83 17.43 21.11
CA SER A 2 10.01 16.48 21.87
C SER A 2 8.63 16.34 21.21
N LEU A 3 8.19 15.11 20.96
CA LEU A 3 6.86 14.80 20.38
C LEU A 3 5.70 15.28 21.27
N ALA A 4 5.96 15.67 22.51
CA ALA A 4 4.93 16.15 23.45
C ALA A 4 4.24 17.45 23.01
N HIS A 5 4.89 18.30 22.21
CA HIS A 5 4.34 19.61 21.79
C HIS A 5 3.37 19.55 20.61
N ALA A 6 3.12 18.37 20.01
CA ALA A 6 2.24 18.22 18.85
C ALA A 6 0.90 17.55 19.16
N LEU A 7 0.64 17.23 20.43
CA LEU A 7 -0.60 16.59 20.84
C LEU A 7 -1.69 17.65 21.09
N PRO A 8 -2.91 17.46 20.58
CA PRO A 8 -4.06 18.30 20.94
C PRO A 8 -4.19 18.49 22.47
N HIS A 9 -4.49 19.72 22.90
CA HIS A 9 -4.49 20.11 24.32
C HIS A 9 -5.61 19.45 25.15
N ASP A 10 -6.60 18.87 24.48
CA ASP A 10 -7.74 18.14 25.03
C ASP A 10 -7.43 16.66 25.32
N LEU A 11 -6.23 16.18 24.95
CA LEU A 11 -5.80 14.82 25.24
C LEU A 11 -4.96 14.73 26.53
N PRO A 12 -4.94 13.55 27.19
CA PRO A 12 -4.06 13.30 28.33
C PRO A 12 -2.58 13.50 27.99
N ASN A 13 -1.72 13.46 29.01
CA ASN A 13 -0.27 13.54 28.82
C ASN A 13 0.22 12.57 27.74
N TRP A 14 1.19 13.01 26.92
CA TRP A 14 1.79 12.22 25.85
C TRP A 14 2.19 10.80 26.28
N SER A 15 2.73 10.62 27.49
CA SER A 15 3.12 9.29 27.98
C SER A 15 1.93 8.32 28.05
N THR A 16 0.78 8.79 28.53
CA THR A 16 -0.47 8.04 28.61
C THR A 16 -1.01 7.74 27.21
N VAL A 17 -1.06 8.74 26.32
CA VAL A 17 -1.56 8.55 24.96
C VAL A 17 -0.68 7.56 24.18
N TYR A 18 0.64 7.69 24.30
CA TYR A 18 1.58 6.79 23.64
C TYR A 18 1.52 5.36 24.19
N LEU A 19 1.28 5.19 25.50
CA LEU A 19 1.07 3.87 26.11
C LEU A 19 -0.09 3.14 25.44
N TYR A 20 -1.28 3.74 25.42
CA TYR A 20 -2.45 3.15 24.77
C TYR A 20 -2.23 2.92 23.27
N PHE A 21 -1.64 3.89 22.57
CA PHE A 21 -1.31 3.74 21.16
C PHE A 21 -0.44 2.49 20.91
N ARG A 22 0.61 2.30 21.73
CA ARG A 22 1.53 1.16 21.61
C ARG A 22 0.84 -0.16 21.90
N GLU A 23 0.05 -0.23 22.97
CA GLU A 23 -0.70 -1.44 23.35
C GLU A 23 -1.71 -1.80 22.26
N TRP A 24 -2.49 -0.83 21.78
CA TRP A 24 -3.48 -1.03 20.72
C TRP A 24 -2.84 -1.45 19.41
N LYS A 25 -1.68 -0.88 19.08
CA LYS A 25 -0.89 -1.30 17.92
C LYS A 25 -0.44 -2.75 18.05
N GLN A 26 0.04 -3.17 19.23
CA GLN A 26 0.48 -4.55 19.46
C GLN A 26 -0.69 -5.53 19.44
N ALA A 27 -1.84 -5.15 19.99
CA ALA A 27 -3.06 -5.93 20.01
C ALA A 27 -3.83 -5.91 18.65
N GLY A 28 -3.38 -5.12 17.67
CA GLY A 28 -4.04 -5.01 16.36
C GLY A 28 -5.40 -4.32 16.38
N VAL A 29 -5.68 -3.49 17.40
CA VAL A 29 -6.96 -2.77 17.58
C VAL A 29 -7.19 -1.81 16.41
N TRP A 30 -6.15 -1.12 15.94
CA TRP A 30 -6.27 -0.20 14.80
C TRP A 30 -6.74 -0.90 13.52
N GLU A 31 -6.26 -2.12 13.24
CA GLU A 31 -6.76 -2.91 12.12
C GLU A 31 -8.22 -3.32 12.29
N GLN A 32 -8.66 -3.63 13.51
CA GLN A 32 -10.04 -3.99 13.81
C GLN A 32 -10.99 -2.80 13.61
N VAL A 33 -10.62 -1.63 14.16
CA VAL A 33 -11.37 -0.38 13.99
C VAL A 33 -11.49 -0.02 12.52
N ASN A 34 -10.37 -0.02 11.78
CA ASN A 34 -10.38 0.25 10.34
C ASN A 34 -11.25 -0.75 9.56
N ALA A 35 -11.24 -2.04 9.94
CA ALA A 35 -12.08 -3.04 9.29
C ALA A 35 -13.58 -2.84 9.55
N ALA A 36 -13.95 -2.39 10.75
CA ALA A 36 -15.33 -2.04 11.09
C ALA A 36 -15.80 -0.80 10.31
N LEU A 37 -15.05 0.30 10.38
CA LEU A 37 -15.38 1.54 9.67
C LEU A 37 -15.47 1.35 8.16
N ARG A 38 -14.51 0.62 7.56
CA ARG A 38 -14.57 0.31 6.13
C ARG A 38 -15.83 -0.48 5.77
N ARG A 39 -16.25 -1.45 6.59
CA ARG A 39 -17.47 -2.21 6.35
C ARG A 39 -18.69 -1.29 6.31
N GLU A 40 -18.80 -0.38 7.27
CA GLU A 40 -19.92 0.57 7.36
C GLU A 40 -19.95 1.52 6.17
N VAL A 41 -18.80 2.11 5.81
CA VAL A 41 -18.69 2.99 4.64
C VAL A 41 -19.06 2.27 3.35
N ARG A 42 -18.67 1.00 3.18
CA ARG A 42 -19.03 0.23 1.97
C ARG A 42 -20.53 -0.02 1.90
N VAL A 43 -21.14 -0.43 3.00
CA VAL A 43 -22.59 -0.70 3.05
C VAL A 43 -23.38 0.59 2.81
N SER A 44 -22.95 1.72 3.36
CA SER A 44 -23.68 2.99 3.19
C SER A 44 -23.73 3.48 1.74
N VAL A 45 -22.75 3.10 0.91
CA VAL A 45 -22.74 3.38 -0.53
C VAL A 45 -23.24 2.22 -1.40
N GLY A 46 -23.99 1.27 -0.81
CA GLY A 46 -24.61 0.15 -1.52
C GLY A 46 -23.61 -0.91 -2.02
N ARG A 47 -22.42 -0.98 -1.40
CA ARG A 47 -21.40 -1.98 -1.73
C ARG A 47 -21.33 -3.06 -0.66
N GLU A 48 -20.82 -4.21 -1.09
CA GLU A 48 -20.61 -5.36 -0.22
C GLU A 48 -19.57 -5.08 0.88
N PRO A 49 -19.82 -5.45 2.16
CA PRO A 49 -18.92 -5.25 3.30
C PRO A 49 -17.45 -5.60 3.07
N LYS A 50 -17.22 -6.68 2.33
CA LYS A 50 -15.89 -7.18 1.96
C LYS A 50 -15.72 -7.01 0.45
N PRO A 51 -14.64 -6.35 -0.01
CA PRO A 51 -14.44 -6.09 -1.43
C PRO A 51 -14.11 -7.37 -2.20
N SER A 52 -14.46 -7.39 -3.48
CA SER A 52 -14.05 -8.44 -4.42
C SER A 52 -12.85 -8.08 -5.28
N ALA A 53 -12.48 -6.81 -5.30
CA ALA A 53 -11.32 -6.30 -6.02
C ALA A 53 -10.54 -5.27 -5.20
N ALA A 54 -9.24 -5.20 -5.41
CA ALA A 54 -8.33 -4.30 -4.73
C ALA A 54 -7.22 -3.78 -5.65
N ILE A 55 -6.52 -2.75 -5.20
CA ILE A 55 -5.38 -2.12 -5.88
C ILE A 55 -4.18 -2.21 -4.94
N VAL A 56 -3.05 -2.69 -5.45
CA VAL A 56 -1.77 -2.71 -4.73
C VAL A 56 -0.83 -1.66 -5.30
N ASP A 57 -0.19 -0.92 -4.40
CA ASP A 57 0.83 0.06 -4.76
C ASP A 57 1.88 0.19 -3.64
N SER A 58 3.04 0.76 -3.98
CA SER A 58 4.11 1.02 -3.03
C SER A 58 4.54 2.49 -3.03
N GLN A 59 4.69 3.04 -1.84
CA GLN A 59 5.14 4.41 -1.64
C GLN A 59 6.41 4.44 -0.76
N SER A 60 7.52 4.88 -1.35
CA SER A 60 8.77 5.18 -0.62
C SER A 60 8.67 6.54 0.06
N ILE A 61 9.04 6.62 1.34
CA ILE A 61 9.10 7.87 2.12
C ILE A 61 10.51 8.06 2.69
N LYS A 62 11.03 9.30 2.62
CA LYS A 62 12.27 9.70 3.30
C LYS A 62 12.08 9.61 4.81
N THR A 63 12.91 8.83 5.49
CA THR A 63 12.93 8.84 6.96
C THR A 63 13.94 9.87 7.46
N SER A 64 13.57 10.70 8.43
CA SER A 64 14.53 11.46 9.23
C SER A 64 15.31 10.51 10.16
N SER A 65 16.42 10.99 10.71
CA SER A 65 17.49 10.26 11.43
C SER A 65 17.11 9.38 12.63
N VAL A 66 15.83 9.14 12.91
CA VAL A 66 15.35 8.35 14.07
C VAL A 66 15.33 6.83 13.77
N ARG A 67 15.84 6.07 14.75
CA ARG A 67 16.19 4.62 14.78
C ARG A 67 15.01 3.68 14.43
N GLY A 68 15.28 2.62 13.66
CA GLY A 68 14.43 1.45 13.50
C GLY A 68 14.86 0.55 12.33
N ASP A 69 14.77 -0.77 12.50
CA ASP A 69 15.50 -1.80 11.74
C ASP A 69 15.13 -1.93 10.26
N ALA A 70 13.96 -1.43 9.84
CA ALA A 70 13.57 -1.35 8.43
C ALA A 70 14.12 -0.05 7.81
N ARG A 71 15.38 -0.09 7.32
CA ARG A 71 16.00 0.97 6.50
C ARG A 71 16.61 0.34 5.26
N GLY A 72 16.37 0.98 4.11
CA GLY A 72 16.95 0.60 2.83
C GLY A 72 17.17 1.81 1.94
N TYR A 73 17.97 1.65 0.89
CA TYR A 73 18.20 2.68 -0.13
C TYR A 73 17.42 2.33 -1.40
N ASP A 74 16.46 3.18 -1.76
CA ASP A 74 15.74 3.08 -3.02
C ASP A 74 16.58 3.73 -4.13
N GLY A 75 17.20 2.92 -5.00
CA GLY A 75 18.06 3.40 -6.07
C GLY A 75 17.33 4.18 -7.17
N GLY A 76 16.04 3.92 -7.39
CA GLY A 76 15.23 4.64 -8.37
C GLY A 76 14.90 6.05 -7.89
N LYS A 77 14.61 6.21 -6.59
CA LYS A 77 14.27 7.52 -6.00
C LYS A 77 15.44 8.22 -5.31
N LYS A 78 16.58 7.54 -5.16
CA LYS A 78 17.77 7.97 -4.41
C LYS A 78 17.45 8.39 -2.97
N ILE A 79 16.63 7.59 -2.28
CA ILE A 79 16.15 7.90 -0.93
C ILE A 79 16.60 6.81 0.05
N GLN A 80 17.23 7.20 1.16
CA GLN A 80 17.28 6.38 2.37
C GLN A 80 15.95 6.51 3.10
N GLY A 81 15.21 5.40 3.22
CA GLY A 81 13.85 5.49 3.69
C GLY A 81 13.20 4.17 4.02
N ARG A 82 11.87 4.24 4.09
CA ARG A 82 10.98 3.10 4.21
C ARG A 82 10.04 3.08 3.02
N LYS A 83 9.67 1.89 2.59
CA LYS A 83 8.66 1.70 1.55
C LYS A 83 7.41 1.11 2.19
N ARG A 84 6.28 1.75 1.94
CA ARG A 84 4.96 1.30 2.39
C ARG A 84 4.30 0.60 1.21
N HIS A 85 4.00 -0.67 1.34
CA HIS A 85 3.12 -1.39 0.44
C HIS A 85 1.70 -1.23 0.98
N LEU A 86 0.78 -0.79 0.14
CA LEU A 86 -0.61 -0.56 0.48
C LEU A 86 -1.50 -1.45 -0.39
N LEU A 87 -2.56 -1.96 0.22
CA LEU A 87 -3.68 -2.56 -0.49
C LEU A 87 -4.94 -1.79 -0.11
N VAL A 88 -5.64 -1.30 -1.12
CA VAL A 88 -6.89 -0.55 -1.00
C VAL A 88 -7.97 -1.20 -1.84
N ASP A 89 -9.24 -0.98 -1.51
CA ASP A 89 -10.35 -1.41 -2.37
C ASP A 89 -10.69 -0.36 -3.46
N THR A 90 -11.73 -0.63 -4.23
CA THR A 90 -12.20 0.25 -5.32
C THR A 90 -12.80 1.58 -4.86
N LEU A 91 -13.07 1.76 -3.57
CA LEU A 91 -13.47 3.05 -2.99
C LEU A 91 -12.26 3.80 -2.42
N GLY A 92 -11.05 3.26 -2.55
CA GLY A 92 -9.83 3.80 -1.94
C GLY A 92 -9.70 3.50 -0.45
N LEU A 93 -10.54 2.62 0.11
CA LEU A 93 -10.51 2.30 1.53
C LEU A 93 -9.40 1.30 1.85
N LEU A 94 -8.67 1.56 2.92
CA LEU A 94 -7.47 0.80 3.28
C LEU A 94 -7.81 -0.62 3.74
N LEU A 95 -7.21 -1.62 3.09
CA LEU A 95 -7.32 -3.04 3.44
C LEU A 95 -6.12 -3.51 4.27
N LYS A 96 -4.91 -3.18 3.82
CA LYS A 96 -3.68 -3.53 4.53
C LYS A 96 -2.53 -2.60 4.19
N VAL A 97 -1.61 -2.45 5.13
CA VAL A 97 -0.32 -1.80 4.92
C VAL A 97 0.78 -2.68 5.48
N LYS A 98 1.92 -2.71 4.78
CA LYS A 98 3.19 -3.22 5.30
C LYS A 98 4.27 -2.18 5.03
N VAL A 99 5.01 -1.84 6.07
CA VAL A 99 6.14 -0.91 5.98
C VAL A 99 7.42 -1.73 6.06
N LEU A 100 8.22 -1.67 5.01
CA LEU A 100 9.45 -2.43 4.83
C LEU A 100 10.61 -1.47 4.54
N ALA A 101 11.83 -2.01 4.52
CA ALA A 101 13.02 -1.26 4.12
C ALA A 101 12.84 -0.75 2.67
N ALA A 102 13.40 0.41 2.31
CA ALA A 102 13.12 1.02 1.00
C ALA A 102 13.82 0.36 -0.19
N ASP A 103 14.81 -0.49 0.06
CA ASP A 103 15.53 -1.30 -0.93
C ASP A 103 14.77 -2.56 -1.37
N ILE A 104 13.72 -2.96 -0.65
CA ILE A 104 12.92 -4.11 -1.06
C ILE A 104 12.26 -3.86 -2.42
N ALA A 105 12.29 -4.88 -3.27
CA ALA A 105 11.59 -4.85 -4.55
C ALA A 105 10.07 -4.80 -4.33
N ASP A 106 9.35 -4.09 -5.20
CA ASP A 106 7.92 -3.87 -5.01
C ASP A 106 7.12 -5.18 -4.98
N ARG A 107 7.52 -6.14 -5.81
CA ARG A 107 6.92 -7.48 -5.87
C ARG A 107 7.13 -8.26 -4.58
N GLU A 108 8.34 -8.26 -4.03
CA GLU A 108 8.66 -8.93 -2.76
C GLU A 108 7.88 -8.30 -1.60
N GLY A 109 7.83 -6.97 -1.54
CA GLY A 109 7.05 -6.26 -0.54
C GLY A 109 5.54 -6.52 -0.66
N ALA A 110 5.01 -6.64 -1.88
CA ALA A 110 3.64 -7.06 -2.10
C ALA A 110 3.39 -8.52 -1.70
N MET A 111 4.31 -9.46 -1.94
CA MET A 111 4.18 -10.84 -1.45
C MET A 111 4.02 -10.85 0.09
N VAL A 112 4.87 -10.12 0.81
CA VAL A 112 4.79 -10.00 2.28
C VAL A 112 3.45 -9.38 2.72
N LEU A 113 2.98 -8.37 2.00
CA LEU A 113 1.67 -7.76 2.28
C LEU A 113 0.52 -8.75 2.06
N LEU A 114 0.51 -9.44 0.92
CA LEU A 114 -0.60 -10.29 0.49
C LEU A 114 -0.67 -11.60 1.29
N LEU A 115 0.46 -12.19 1.67
CA LEU A 115 0.47 -13.34 2.60
C LEU A 115 -0.22 -13.01 3.93
N SER A 116 -0.12 -11.77 4.39
CA SER A 116 -0.76 -11.35 5.64
C SER A 116 -2.30 -11.26 5.58
N LEU A 117 -2.88 -11.44 4.38
CA LEU A 117 -4.32 -11.37 4.08
C LEU A 117 -4.98 -12.73 3.86
N VAL A 118 -4.22 -13.82 3.81
CA VAL A 118 -4.75 -15.18 3.67
C VAL A 118 -5.82 -15.42 4.73
N GLY A 119 -7.01 -15.87 4.29
CA GLY A 119 -8.17 -16.13 5.15
C GLY A 119 -8.95 -14.90 5.64
N LYS A 120 -8.47 -13.67 5.40
CA LYS A 120 -9.13 -12.44 5.92
C LYS A 120 -10.11 -11.80 4.94
N LEU A 121 -9.86 -11.94 3.64
CA LEU A 121 -10.65 -11.34 2.56
C LEU A 121 -11.17 -12.41 1.60
N PRO A 122 -12.13 -13.26 2.01
CA PRO A 122 -12.60 -14.41 1.23
C PRO A 122 -13.27 -14.04 -0.11
N ARG A 123 -13.70 -12.79 -0.28
CA ARG A 123 -14.31 -12.31 -1.52
C ARG A 123 -13.31 -11.76 -2.53
N LEU A 124 -12.07 -11.49 -2.12
CA LEU A 124 -11.09 -10.84 -2.97
C LEU A 124 -10.64 -11.81 -4.07
N LEU A 125 -10.93 -11.46 -5.32
CA LEU A 125 -10.66 -12.30 -6.50
C LEU A 125 -9.75 -11.60 -7.51
N LEU A 126 -9.63 -10.27 -7.42
CA LEU A 126 -8.89 -9.45 -8.38
C LEU A 126 -8.02 -8.41 -7.66
N ILE A 127 -6.77 -8.32 -8.07
CA ILE A 127 -5.86 -7.24 -7.70
C ILE A 127 -5.37 -6.55 -8.97
N TRP A 128 -5.48 -5.23 -8.99
CA TRP A 128 -4.81 -4.37 -9.97
C TRP A 128 -3.50 -3.85 -9.42
N ALA A 129 -2.50 -3.73 -10.29
CA ALA A 129 -1.20 -3.15 -9.98
C ALA A 129 -0.64 -2.42 -11.19
N ASP A 130 0.34 -1.54 -10.99
CA ASP A 130 1.04 -0.87 -12.09
C ASP A 130 2.12 -1.74 -12.74
N SER A 131 2.84 -1.20 -13.71
CA SER A 131 3.90 -1.91 -14.43
C SER A 131 5.11 -2.32 -13.56
N GLY A 132 5.32 -1.73 -12.38
CA GLY A 132 6.37 -2.14 -11.45
C GLY A 132 6.16 -3.57 -10.93
N TYR A 133 4.90 -3.99 -10.85
CA TYR A 133 4.49 -5.34 -10.46
C TYR A 133 4.42 -6.33 -11.64
N ALA A 134 4.76 -5.90 -12.86
CA ALA A 134 4.76 -6.79 -14.01
C ALA A 134 5.79 -7.93 -13.86
N GLY A 135 5.45 -9.10 -14.40
CA GLY A 135 6.33 -10.27 -14.43
C GLY A 135 5.54 -11.56 -14.21
N THR A 136 5.76 -12.54 -15.09
CA THR A 136 5.11 -13.86 -15.03
C THR A 136 5.28 -14.55 -13.67
N PRO A 137 6.48 -14.57 -13.04
CA PRO A 137 6.66 -15.25 -11.76
C PRO A 137 5.78 -14.69 -10.64
N PHE A 138 5.66 -13.35 -10.53
CA PHE A 138 4.85 -12.73 -9.49
C PHE A 138 3.36 -12.99 -9.71
N LYS A 139 2.88 -12.83 -10.96
CA LYS A 139 1.49 -13.14 -11.33
C LYS A 139 1.13 -14.59 -11.01
N GLN A 140 2.01 -15.53 -11.36
CA GLN A 140 1.81 -16.95 -11.10
C GLN A 140 1.81 -17.23 -9.59
N TRP A 141 2.73 -16.64 -8.83
CA TRP A 141 2.77 -16.77 -7.38
C TRP A 141 1.47 -16.30 -6.70
N VAL A 142 0.92 -15.15 -7.10
CA VAL A 142 -0.36 -14.62 -6.57
C VAL A 142 -1.51 -15.60 -6.86
N LYS A 143 -1.53 -16.19 -8.07
CA LYS A 143 -2.52 -17.18 -8.45
C LYS A 143 -2.39 -18.46 -7.59
N ASP A 144 -1.18 -18.99 -7.45
CA ASP A 144 -0.95 -20.29 -6.80
C ASP A 144 -1.15 -20.24 -5.29
N HIS A 145 -0.76 -19.14 -4.63
CA HIS A 145 -0.80 -19.05 -3.16
C HIS A 145 -2.10 -18.45 -2.64
N LEU A 146 -2.78 -17.63 -3.44
CA LEU A 146 -3.93 -16.84 -2.98
C LEU A 146 -5.20 -17.09 -3.79
N ALA A 147 -5.11 -17.81 -4.91
CA ALA A 147 -6.22 -17.97 -5.87
C ALA A 147 -6.79 -16.63 -6.37
N ILE A 148 -5.97 -15.58 -6.40
CA ILE A 148 -6.35 -14.23 -6.83
C ILE A 148 -5.80 -13.96 -8.23
N ARG A 149 -6.58 -13.30 -9.09
CA ARG A 149 -6.11 -12.81 -10.38
C ARG A 149 -5.37 -11.49 -10.20
N LEU A 150 -4.14 -11.40 -10.73
CA LEU A 150 -3.39 -10.15 -10.84
C LEU A 150 -3.48 -9.57 -12.27
N GLU A 151 -3.90 -8.33 -12.37
CA GLU A 151 -3.97 -7.55 -13.61
C GLU A 151 -3.05 -6.32 -13.53
N ILE A 152 -2.19 -6.17 -14.53
CA ILE A 152 -1.30 -5.01 -14.66
C ILE A 152 -2.03 -3.95 -15.48
N VAL A 153 -2.30 -2.81 -14.85
CA VAL A 153 -2.91 -1.65 -15.51
C VAL A 153 -1.82 -0.89 -16.26
N LYS A 154 -2.07 -0.63 -17.54
CA LYS A 154 -1.21 0.18 -18.40
C LYS A 154 -1.86 1.53 -18.62
N HIS A 155 -1.05 2.59 -18.72
CA HIS A 155 -1.55 3.88 -19.16
C HIS A 155 -1.99 3.82 -20.63
N ALA A 156 -2.96 4.65 -21.03
CA ALA A 156 -3.46 4.70 -22.41
C ALA A 156 -2.35 4.97 -23.45
N TRP A 157 -1.27 5.64 -23.06
CA TRP A 157 -0.12 5.92 -23.92
C TRP A 157 0.96 4.82 -23.90
N THR A 158 0.74 3.71 -23.19
CA THR A 158 1.71 2.62 -23.10
C THR A 158 1.82 1.91 -24.45
N GLY A 159 2.99 1.98 -25.09
CA GLY A 159 3.20 1.44 -26.44
C GLY A 159 3.03 2.46 -27.57
N LEU A 160 2.60 3.70 -27.26
CA LEU A 160 2.73 4.80 -28.20
C LEU A 160 4.20 5.17 -28.32
N ARG A 161 4.74 5.04 -29.53
CA ARG A 161 6.05 5.61 -29.89
C ARG A 161 5.79 6.97 -30.49
N GLY A 162 6.31 8.01 -29.85
CA GLY A 162 6.30 9.37 -30.37
C GLY A 162 7.72 9.89 -30.43
N VAL A 163 8.04 10.67 -31.46
CA VAL A 163 9.27 11.45 -31.55
C VAL A 163 8.92 12.89 -31.21
N TRP A 164 9.68 13.51 -30.31
CA TRP A 164 9.57 14.96 -30.10
C TRP A 164 10.04 15.67 -31.36
N ALA A 165 9.14 16.40 -32.02
CA ALA A 165 9.48 17.19 -33.18
C ALA A 165 9.05 18.66 -32.99
N PRO A 166 9.82 19.63 -33.52
CA PRO A 166 9.40 21.02 -33.57
C PRO A 166 8.03 21.21 -34.23
N GLN A 167 7.33 22.27 -33.84
CA GLN A 167 6.05 22.61 -34.44
C GLN A 167 6.23 22.82 -35.95
N GLY A 168 5.50 22.04 -36.76
CA GLY A 168 5.57 22.08 -38.22
C GLY A 168 6.46 21.01 -38.88
N THR A 169 7.06 20.10 -38.11
CA THR A 169 7.79 18.97 -38.66
C THR A 169 6.84 17.82 -39.01
N THR A 170 6.86 17.38 -40.27
CA THR A 170 6.20 16.14 -40.71
C THR A 170 7.01 14.95 -40.17
N ILE A 171 6.36 14.05 -39.44
CA ILE A 171 6.94 12.79 -38.98
C ILE A 171 6.35 11.70 -39.88
N ASP A 172 7.20 10.97 -40.59
CA ASP A 172 6.83 9.85 -41.46
C ASP A 172 6.37 8.61 -40.68
#